data_AF-A0A845RPP7-F1
#
_entry.id   AF-A0A845RPP7-F1
#
_cell.length_a   1.000
_cell.length_b   1.000
_cell.length_c   1.000
_cell.angle_alpha   90.00
_cell.angle_beta   90.00
_cell.angle_gamma   90.00
#
_symmetry.space_group_name_H-M   'P 1'
#
loop_
_entity.id
_entity.type
_entity.pdbx_description
1 polymer ?
#
loop_
_entity_poly.entity_id
_entity_poly.type
_entity_poly.pdbx_seq_one_letter_code
_entity_poly.pdbx_strand_id
1 'polypeptide(L)'
;MNIDPEMVRRAQMLLTLDHSLPQVKEILLREGYSDDQVADLIDATEEVLNYFVPPVFDNNKIAIDIRHSNKDLNDDPRPDLIVDRFSGKIELLTPHLQETWRVANEIRKTLKCQCQYL
;
A
#
# COMPACT_ATOMS: atom_id res chain seq x y z
N MET A 1 -1.35 -13.68 12.07
CA MET A 1 0.00 -13.13 12.30
C MET A 1 0.14 -12.76 13.77
N ASN A 2 1.04 -13.43 14.49
CA ASN A 2 1.46 -13.02 15.82
C ASN A 2 2.90 -12.52 15.70
N ILE A 3 3.06 -11.29 15.23
CA ILE A 3 4.36 -10.64 15.10
C ILE A 3 4.77 -10.15 16.48
N ASP A 4 6.01 -10.47 16.89
CA ASP A 4 6.57 -9.96 18.13
C ASP A 4 6.64 -8.42 18.11
N PRO A 5 5.96 -7.72 19.04
CA PRO A 5 6.01 -6.26 19.14
C PRO A 5 7.42 -5.70 19.28
N GLU A 6 8.35 -6.44 19.89
CA GLU A 6 9.73 -6.00 20.03
C GLU A 6 10.48 -6.05 18.69
N MET A 7 10.21 -7.08 17.86
CA MET A 7 10.74 -7.16 16.49
C MET A 7 10.28 -5.97 15.64
N VAL A 8 9.02 -5.54 15.80
CA VAL A 8 8.48 -4.35 15.10
C VAL A 8 9.24 -3.09 15.52
N ARG A 9 9.40 -2.86 16.83
CA ARG A 9 10.15 -1.71 17.35
C ARG A 9 11.59 -1.71 16.86
N ARG A 10 12.21 -2.89 16.84
CA ARG A 10 13.58 -3.07 16.38
C ARG A 10 13.73 -2.71 14.90
N ALA A 11 12.84 -3.23 14.06
CA ALA A 11 12.81 -2.92 12.64
C ALA A 11 12.60 -1.43 12.37
N GLN A 12 11.64 -0.80 13.08
CA GLN A 12 11.39 0.64 12.98
C GLN A 12 12.65 1.44 13.32
N MET A 13 13.34 1.10 14.42
CA MET A 13 14.57 1.78 14.79
C MET A 13 15.66 1.65 13.72
N LEU A 14 15.83 0.45 13.14
CA LEU A 14 16.82 0.23 12.08
C LEU A 14 16.51 1.04 10.82
N LEU A 15 15.23 1.12 10.44
CA LEU A 15 14.78 1.96 9.31
C LEU A 15 15.04 3.44 9.56
N THR A 16 14.85 3.94 10.79
CA THR A 16 15.18 5.34 11.16
C THR A 16 16.69 5.61 11.17
N LEU A 17 17.52 4.57 11.22
CA LEU A 17 18.98 4.65 11.11
C LEU A 17 19.46 4.40 9.67
N ASP A 18 18.61 4.65 8.67
CA ASP A 18 18.90 4.53 7.25
C ASP A 18 19.33 3.13 6.77
N HIS A 19 18.95 2.07 7.50
CA HIS A 19 19.12 0.70 6.99
C HIS A 19 18.05 0.41 5.94
N SER A 20 18.45 -0.14 4.80
CA SER A 20 17.51 -0.64 3.78
C SER A 20 16.74 -1.87 4.30
N LEU A 21 15.54 -2.13 3.76
CA LEU A 21 14.74 -3.31 4.13
C LEU A 21 15.51 -4.65 4.05
N PRO A 22 16.32 -4.92 3.01
CA PRO A 22 17.16 -6.12 2.98
C PRO A 22 18.17 -6.19 4.14
N GLN A 23 18.75 -5.05 4.53
CA GLN A 23 19.66 -5.00 5.68
C GLN A 23 18.91 -5.23 7.00
N VAL A 24 17.70 -4.66 7.14
CA VAL A 24 16.84 -4.91 8.31
C VAL A 24 16.50 -6.40 8.42
N LYS A 25 16.13 -7.05 7.31
CA LYS A 25 15.88 -8.50 7.25
C LYS A 25 17.07 -9.29 7.77
N GLU A 26 18.27 -9.03 7.24
CA GLU A 26 19.48 -9.73 7.67
C GLU A 26 19.81 -9.53 9.15
N ILE A 27 19.61 -8.31 9.66
CA ILE A 27 19.88 -8.00 11.07
C ILE A 27 18.91 -8.75 11.98
N LEU A 28 17.62 -8.75 11.68
CA LEU A 28 16.62 -9.45 12.51
C LEU A 28 16.85 -10.97 12.52
N LEU A 29 17.21 -11.57 11.37
CA LEU A 29 17.56 -12.99 11.32
C LEU A 29 18.80 -13.31 12.16
N ARG A 30 19.82 -12.43 12.15
CA ARG A 30 21.01 -12.59 12.99
C ARG A 30 20.73 -12.41 14.49
N GLU A 31 19.73 -11.60 14.84
CA GLU A 31 19.27 -11.41 16.22
C GLU A 31 18.42 -12.59 16.73
N GLY A 32 18.09 -13.56 15.87
CA GLY A 32 17.45 -14.82 16.24
C GLY A 32 15.93 -14.84 16.08
N TYR A 33 15.35 -13.84 15.42
CA TYR A 33 13.93 -13.87 15.06
C TYR A 33 13.66 -14.96 14.01
N SER A 34 12.45 -15.53 14.05
CA SER A 34 12.06 -16.61 13.14
C SER A 34 11.92 -16.11 11.69
N ASP A 35 12.32 -16.93 10.73
CA ASP A 35 12.31 -16.57 9.30
C ASP A 35 10.90 -16.18 8.83
N ASP A 36 9.88 -16.95 9.23
CA ASP A 36 8.47 -16.71 8.90
C ASP A 36 7.99 -15.33 9.41
N GLN A 37 8.32 -14.98 10.66
CA GLN A 37 7.93 -13.68 11.23
C GLN A 37 8.67 -12.52 10.59
N VAL A 38 9.96 -12.70 10.27
CA VAL A 38 10.74 -11.67 9.58
C VAL A 38 10.21 -11.47 8.17
N ALA A 39 9.87 -12.55 7.44
CA ALA A 39 9.26 -12.47 6.12
C ALA A 39 7.93 -11.69 6.17
N ASP A 40 7.01 -12.07 7.07
CA ASP A 40 5.72 -11.40 7.26
C ASP A 40 5.89 -9.90 7.56
N LEU A 41 6.88 -9.52 8.38
CA LEU A 41 7.15 -8.13 8.72
C LEU A 41 7.71 -7.34 7.53
N ILE A 42 8.68 -7.92 6.81
CA ILE A 42 9.32 -7.26 5.67
C ILE A 42 8.32 -7.06 4.54
N ASP A 43 7.51 -8.06 4.21
CA ASP A 43 6.49 -7.97 3.17
C ASP A 43 5.45 -6.89 3.50
N ALA A 44 4.98 -6.85 4.75
CA ALA A 44 4.04 -5.80 5.20
C ALA A 44 4.68 -4.40 5.14
N THR A 45 5.97 -4.29 5.47
CA THR A 45 6.68 -3.01 5.43
C THR A 45 6.96 -2.57 3.99
N GLU A 46 7.31 -3.50 3.10
CA GLU A 46 7.49 -3.25 1.68
C GLU A 46 6.17 -2.82 1.02
N GLU A 47 5.04 -3.43 1.38
CA GLU A 47 3.73 -2.99 0.91
C GLU A 47 3.47 -1.52 1.29
N VAL A 48 3.75 -1.14 2.54
CA VAL A 48 3.60 0.24 3.03
C VAL A 48 4.60 1.20 2.37
N LEU A 49 5.86 0.81 2.18
CA LEU A 49 6.85 1.66 1.52
C LEU A 49 6.54 1.86 0.03
N ASN A 50 5.99 0.85 -0.63
CA ASN A 50 5.52 0.95 -2.01
C ASN A 50 4.32 1.89 -2.17
N TYR A 51 3.54 2.15 -1.12
CA TYR A 51 2.51 3.20 -1.13
C TYR A 51 3.07 4.63 -1.23
N PHE A 52 4.37 4.85 -0.98
CA PHE A 52 5.01 6.17 -1.06
C PHE A 52 5.71 6.46 -2.38
N VAL A 53 5.77 5.49 -3.31
CA VAL A 53 6.29 5.73 -4.65
C VAL A 53 5.18 6.34 -5.49
N PRO A 54 5.33 7.56 -6.05
CA PRO A 54 4.31 8.14 -6.89
C PRO A 54 4.07 7.23 -8.10
N PRO A 55 2.82 6.88 -8.39
CA PRO A 55 2.50 5.91 -9.41
C PRO A 55 2.97 6.41 -10.79
N VAL A 56 3.72 5.56 -11.48
CA VAL A 56 4.02 5.77 -12.89
C VAL A 56 2.74 5.55 -13.68
N PHE A 57 2.20 6.59 -14.30
CA PHE A 57 1.03 6.51 -15.18
C PHE A 57 1.41 5.82 -16.49
N ASP A 58 0.95 4.59 -16.69
CA ASP A 58 0.97 3.92 -17.99
C ASP A 58 -0.44 3.89 -18.59
N ASN A 59 -0.57 3.55 -19.88
CA ASN A 59 -1.88 3.44 -20.54
C ASN A 59 -2.78 2.32 -19.96
N ASN A 60 -2.25 1.50 -19.06
CA ASN A 60 -2.94 0.38 -18.43
C ASN A 60 -3.52 0.74 -17.07
N LYS A 61 -3.28 1.96 -16.59
CA LYS A 61 -3.78 2.49 -15.32
C LYS A 61 -4.93 3.47 -15.54
N ILE A 62 -5.98 3.32 -14.75
CA ILE A 62 -7.10 4.25 -14.68
C ILE A 62 -6.90 5.11 -13.44
N ALA A 63 -6.68 6.41 -13.65
CA ALA A 63 -6.63 7.41 -12.58
C ALA A 63 -8.06 7.87 -12.26
N ILE A 64 -8.43 7.82 -10.98
CA ILE A 64 -9.76 8.24 -10.51
C ILE A 64 -9.57 9.40 -9.54
N ASP A 65 -10.09 10.56 -9.93
CA ASP A 65 -10.20 11.75 -9.08
C ASP A 65 -11.60 11.75 -8.44
N ILE A 66 -11.63 11.82 -7.11
CA ILE A 66 -12.84 11.79 -6.30
C ILE A 66 -13.14 13.21 -5.85
N ARG A 67 -14.36 13.66 -6.13
CA ARG A 67 -14.85 14.92 -5.58
C ARG A 67 -15.12 14.76 -4.09
N HIS A 68 -14.27 15.38 -3.29
CA HIS A 68 -14.47 15.53 -1.85
C HIS A 68 -15.22 16.82 -1.56
N SER A 69 -16.04 16.82 -0.51
CA SER A 69 -16.79 17.99 -0.06
C SER A 69 -15.90 19.17 0.36
N ASN A 70 -14.64 18.90 0.70
CA ASN A 70 -13.66 19.89 1.15
C ASN A 70 -12.64 20.29 0.05
N LYS A 71 -12.76 19.78 -1.18
CA LYS A 71 -11.82 20.07 -2.27
C LYS A 71 -12.26 21.35 -2.98
N ASP A 72 -11.38 22.35 -3.02
CA ASP A 72 -11.65 23.58 -3.77
C ASP A 72 -11.76 23.26 -5.27
N LEU A 73 -12.73 23.89 -5.93
CA LEU A 73 -12.98 23.65 -7.36
C LEU A 73 -11.83 24.10 -8.28
N ASN A 74 -10.87 24.87 -7.74
CA ASN A 74 -9.70 25.39 -8.43
C ASN A 74 -8.42 24.58 -8.17
N ASP A 75 -8.48 23.51 -7.37
CA ASP A 75 -7.32 22.65 -7.17
C ASP A 75 -7.00 21.87 -8.44
N ASP A 76 -5.70 21.72 -8.72
CA ASP A 76 -5.23 20.91 -9.83
C ASP A 76 -5.81 19.49 -9.74
N PRO A 77 -6.33 18.91 -10.84
CA PRO A 77 -6.89 17.58 -10.84
C PRO A 77 -5.80 16.57 -10.46
N ARG A 78 -5.88 16.08 -9.22
CA ARG A 78 -5.00 15.07 -8.66
C ARG A 78 -5.83 13.82 -8.37
N PRO A 79 -5.45 12.66 -8.91
CA PRO A 79 -6.19 11.43 -8.67
C PRO A 79 -6.06 11.00 -7.21
N ASP A 80 -7.13 10.43 -6.70
CA ASP A 80 -7.24 9.90 -5.34
C ASP A 80 -6.91 8.41 -5.28
N LEU A 81 -7.08 7.70 -6.40
CA LEU A 81 -6.69 6.30 -6.54
C LEU A 81 -6.39 5.94 -7.99
N ILE A 82 -5.67 4.85 -8.16
CA ILE A 82 -5.34 4.25 -9.45
C ILE A 82 -5.79 2.79 -9.47
N VAL A 83 -6.35 2.38 -10.61
CA VAL A 83 -6.72 0.98 -10.86
C VAL A 83 -5.91 0.45 -12.03
N ASP A 84 -5.20 -0.64 -11.82
CA ASP A 84 -4.57 -1.40 -12.89
C ASP A 84 -5.63 -2.22 -13.63
N ARG A 85 -5.76 -2.02 -14.94
CA ARG A 85 -6.82 -2.63 -15.77
C ARG A 85 -6.68 -4.15 -15.91
N PHE A 86 -5.47 -4.69 -15.80
CA PHE A 86 -5.19 -6.10 -16.06
C PHE A 86 -5.30 -6.94 -14.79
N SER A 87 -4.67 -6.48 -13.72
CA SER A 87 -4.66 -7.16 -12.43
C SER A 87 -5.87 -6.81 -11.56
N GLY A 88 -6.55 -5.69 -11.83
CA GLY A 88 -7.56 -5.14 -10.95
C GLY A 88 -6.99 -4.60 -9.63
N LYS A 89 -5.65 -4.48 -9.51
CA LYS A 89 -5.00 -3.92 -8.33
C LYS A 89 -5.39 -2.45 -8.17
N ILE A 90 -5.72 -2.05 -6.95
CA ILE A 90 -6.10 -0.69 -6.61
C ILE A 90 -5.05 -0.08 -5.68
N GLU A 91 -4.51 1.05 -6.09
CA GLU A 91 -3.57 1.87 -5.34
C GLU A 91 -4.27 3.14 -4.86
N LEU A 92 -4.15 3.48 -3.57
CA LEU A 92 -4.80 4.65 -2.97
C LEU A 92 -3.76 5.76 -2.81
N LEU A 93 -4.03 6.93 -3.40
CA LEU A 93 -3.15 8.10 -3.34
C LEU A 93 -3.54 9.07 -2.22
N THR A 94 -4.81 9.04 -1.81
CA THR A 94 -5.33 9.80 -0.66
C THR A 94 -5.97 8.87 0.38
N PRO A 95 -5.24 7.88 0.95
CA PRO A 95 -5.79 6.89 1.87
C PRO A 95 -6.29 7.49 3.20
N HIS A 96 -5.95 8.75 3.50
CA HIS A 96 -6.44 9.47 4.66
C HIS A 96 -7.89 9.97 4.50
N LEU A 97 -8.45 9.95 3.28
CA LEU A 97 -9.83 10.37 3.01
C LEU A 97 -10.78 9.16 2.99
N GLN A 98 -11.91 9.27 3.67
CA GLN A 98 -12.88 8.16 3.79
C GLN A 98 -13.53 7.83 2.44
N GLU A 99 -13.78 8.84 1.62
CA GLU A 99 -14.36 8.72 0.29
C GLU A 99 -13.47 7.86 -0.63
N THR A 100 -12.15 7.99 -0.52
CA THR A 100 -11.16 7.19 -1.27
C THR A 100 -11.32 5.70 -0.97
N TRP A 101 -11.48 5.33 0.31
CA TRP A 101 -11.76 3.95 0.71
C TRP A 101 -13.11 3.44 0.23
N ARG A 102 -14.15 4.29 0.32
CA ARG A 102 -15.50 3.93 -0.12
C ARG A 102 -15.50 3.57 -1.61
N VAL A 103 -14.91 4.42 -2.45
CA VAL A 103 -14.83 4.20 -3.90
C VAL A 103 -13.98 2.96 -4.20
N ALA A 104 -12.83 2.79 -3.56
CA ALA A 104 -12.00 1.60 -3.74
C ALA A 104 -12.75 0.30 -3.42
N ASN A 105 -13.56 0.29 -2.35
CA ASN A 105 -14.34 -0.89 -1.98
C ASN A 105 -15.43 -1.22 -2.99
N GLU A 106 -16.11 -0.22 -3.57
CA GLU A 106 -17.10 -0.45 -4.63
C GLU A 106 -16.45 -1.01 -5.90
N ILE A 107 -15.26 -0.52 -6.26
CA ILE A 107 -14.48 -1.06 -7.38
C ILE A 107 -14.11 -2.52 -7.11
N ARG A 108 -13.59 -2.85 -5.90
CA ARG A 108 -13.26 -4.23 -5.52
C ARG A 108 -14.46 -5.17 -5.60
N LYS A 109 -15.65 -4.72 -5.15
CA LYS A 109 -16.89 -5.51 -5.25
C LYS A 109 -17.23 -5.78 -6.71
N THR A 110 -17.16 -4.77 -7.55
CA THR A 110 -17.47 -4.88 -8.99
C THR A 110 -16.52 -5.85 -9.69
N LEU A 111 -15.22 -5.76 -9.42
CA LEU A 111 -14.21 -6.68 -9.98
C LEU A 111 -14.39 -8.11 -9.48
N LYS A 112 -14.69 -8.32 -8.18
CA LYS A 112 -14.99 -9.65 -7.63
C LYS A 112 -16.21 -10.30 -8.30
N CYS A 113 -17.25 -9.51 -8.57
CA CYS A 113 -18.43 -10.01 -9.28
C CYS A 113 -18.08 -10.43 -10.72
N GLN A 114 -17.21 -9.70 -11.43
CA GLN A 114 -16.81 -10.08 -12.80
C GLN A 114 -16.05 -11.40 -12.87
N CYS A 115 -15.19 -11.70 -11.89
CA CYS A 115 -14.48 -12.98 -11.82
C CYS A 115 -15.39 -14.17 -11.43
N GLN A 116 -16.64 -13.93 -11.02
CA GLN A 116 -17.57 -14.99 -10.59
C GLN A 116 -18.54 -15.42 -11.72
N TYR A 117 -18.53 -14.71 -12.85
CA TYR A 117 -19.35 -14.99 -14.04
C TYR A 117 -18.51 -15.37 -15.28
N LEU A 118 -17.21 -15.62 -15.09
CA LEU A 118 -16.30 -16.20 -16.08
C LEU A 118 -15.98 -17.65 -15.70
#